data_AF-A0A843H2F4-F1
#
_entry.id   AF-A0A843H2F4-F1
#
_cell.length_a   1.000
_cell.length_b   1.000
_cell.length_c   1.000
_cell.angle_alpha   90.00
_cell.angle_beta   90.00
_cell.angle_gamma   90.00
#
_symmetry.space_group_name_H-M   'P 1'
#
loop_
_entity.id
_entity.type
_entity.pdbx_description
1 polymer ?
#
loop_
_entity_poly.entity_id
_entity_poly.type
_entity_poly.pdbx_seq_one_letter_code
_entity_poly.pdbx_strand_id
1 'polypeptide(L)'
;MKLVVLTGIPGSGSTTVLKKTLEEVDYLHLNYGDIMTEIAVEKGLVENRDELRKLPADTQKEIQKEAGLRIKERSESENVIVDTHCTISTPAGFLPGLPKWVLEGLNPDTFILVEAHPDEIMVRRMSDETRQRDAEKAKDI
;
A
#
# COMPACT_ATOMS: atom_id res chain seq x y z
N MET A 1 -13.18 -5.62 15.38
CA MET A 1 -13.69 -5.65 14.00
C MET A 1 -12.68 -6.39 13.12
N LYS A 2 -12.87 -6.50 11.80
CA LYS A 2 -11.89 -7.15 10.92
C LYS A 2 -10.92 -6.15 10.30
N LEU A 3 -9.64 -6.52 10.20
CA LEU A 3 -8.61 -5.81 9.46
C LEU A 3 -8.17 -6.67 8.27
N VAL A 4 -8.43 -6.16 7.07
CA VAL A 4 -8.10 -6.81 5.80
C VAL A 4 -7.02 -5.99 5.09
N VAL A 5 -5.98 -6.66 4.62
CA VAL A 5 -5.00 -6.05 3.73
C VAL A 5 -5.35 -6.41 2.30
N LEU A 6 -5.57 -5.41 1.46
CA LEU A 6 -5.74 -5.57 0.03
C LEU A 6 -4.48 -5.08 -0.67
N THR A 7 -3.93 -5.95 -1.52
CA THR A 7 -2.73 -5.65 -2.27
C THR A 7 -2.80 -6.15 -3.70
N GLY A 8 -1.98 -5.57 -4.56
CA GLY A 8 -1.84 -5.95 -5.95
C GLY A 8 -0.71 -5.16 -6.59
N ILE A 9 -0.09 -5.73 -7.60
CA ILE A 9 0.91 -5.01 -8.38
C ILE A 9 0.26 -3.87 -9.17
N PRO A 10 0.96 -2.76 -9.43
CA PRO A 10 0.42 -1.66 -10.22
C PRO A 10 -0.13 -2.16 -11.57
N GLY A 11 -1.40 -1.88 -11.88
CA GLY A 11 -2.09 -2.34 -13.09
C GLY A 11 -2.91 -3.64 -12.93
N SER A 12 -2.84 -4.31 -11.78
CA SER A 12 -3.70 -5.46 -11.44
C SER A 12 -5.19 -5.11 -11.38
N GLY A 13 -5.53 -3.84 -11.09
CA GLY A 13 -6.90 -3.39 -10.89
C GLY A 13 -7.34 -3.40 -9.42
N SER A 14 -6.42 -3.60 -8.47
CA SER A 14 -6.68 -3.61 -7.02
C SER A 14 -7.54 -2.43 -6.56
N THR A 15 -7.18 -1.20 -6.95
CA THR A 15 -7.94 0.01 -6.58
C THR A 15 -9.35 0.02 -7.19
N THR A 16 -9.53 -0.49 -8.42
CA THR A 16 -10.85 -0.56 -9.06
C THR A 16 -11.75 -1.58 -8.35
N VAL A 17 -11.20 -2.75 -8.03
CA VAL A 17 -11.89 -3.77 -7.24
C VAL A 17 -12.29 -3.21 -5.88
N LEU A 18 -11.35 -2.58 -5.18
CA LEU A 18 -11.59 -1.97 -3.87
C LEU A 18 -12.73 -0.95 -3.92
N LYS A 19 -12.71 -0.03 -4.89
CA LYS A 19 -13.77 0.99 -5.03
C LYS A 19 -15.14 0.34 -5.20
N LYS A 20 -15.24 -0.70 -6.03
CA LYS A 20 -16.50 -1.44 -6.24
C LYS A 20 -16.93 -2.21 -5.00
N THR A 21 -15.98 -2.81 -4.27
CA THR A 21 -16.28 -3.51 -3.02
C THR A 21 -16.85 -2.56 -1.96
N LEU A 22 -16.29 -1.36 -1.80
CA LEU A 22 -16.76 -0.36 -0.84
C LEU A 22 -18.16 0.21 -1.14
N GLU A 23 -18.70 0.01 -2.35
CA GLU A 23 -20.10 0.32 -2.67
C GLU A 23 -21.08 -0.69 -2.01
N GLU A 24 -20.60 -1.89 -1.68
CA GLU A 24 -21.41 -3.03 -1.21
C GLU A 24 -21.13 -3.44 0.25
N VAL A 25 -20.03 -2.96 0.84
CA VAL A 25 -19.62 -3.32 2.21
C VAL A 25 -19.31 -2.09 3.07
N ASP A 26 -19.61 -2.20 4.36
CA ASP A 26 -19.28 -1.18 5.35
C ASP A 26 -17.89 -1.42 5.94
N TYR A 27 -16.88 -0.90 5.25
CA TYR A 27 -15.48 -0.92 5.68
C TYR A 27 -14.86 0.48 5.53
N LEU A 28 -14.11 0.89 6.55
CA LEU A 28 -13.23 2.04 6.48
C LEU A 28 -12.03 1.70 5.57
N HIS A 29 -11.92 2.43 4.46
CA HIS A 29 -10.77 2.35 3.58
C HIS A 29 -9.64 3.26 4.08
N LEU A 30 -8.47 2.66 4.32
CA LEU A 30 -7.25 3.35 4.69
C LEU A 30 -6.14 3.06 3.68
N ASN A 31 -5.52 4.10 3.11
CA ASN A 31 -4.31 3.93 2.32
C ASN A 31 -3.08 3.98 3.23
N TYR A 32 -2.26 2.93 3.19
CA TYR A 32 -1.11 2.82 4.09
C TYR A 32 -0.08 3.94 3.89
N GLY A 33 0.16 4.33 2.63
CA GLY A 33 1.11 5.39 2.30
C GLY A 33 0.64 6.78 2.73
N ASP A 34 -0.66 7.02 2.72
CA ASP A 34 -1.23 8.28 3.19
C ASP A 34 -1.08 8.41 4.71
N ILE A 35 -1.36 7.34 5.46
CA ILE A 35 -1.13 7.30 6.92
C ILE A 35 0.34 7.51 7.27
N MET A 36 1.26 6.88 6.53
CA MET A 36 2.70 7.13 6.72
C MET A 36 3.06 8.61 6.48
N THR A 37 2.44 9.24 5.48
CA THR A 37 2.68 10.65 5.15
C THR A 37 2.13 11.55 6.26
N GLU A 38 0.92 11.28 6.75
CA GLU A 38 0.32 11.99 7.89
C GLU A 38 1.24 11.95 9.13
N ILE A 39 1.73 10.76 9.50
CA ILE A 39 2.66 10.58 10.62
C ILE A 39 3.94 11.38 10.42
N ALA A 40 4.51 11.36 9.22
CA ALA A 40 5.76 12.05 8.93
C ALA A 40 5.59 13.58 8.97
N VAL A 41 4.46 14.10 8.50
CA VAL A 41 4.10 15.52 8.58
C VAL A 41 3.86 15.94 10.02
N GLU A 42 3.11 15.16 10.80
CA GLU A 42 2.86 15.40 12.23
C GLU A 42 4.16 15.47 13.04
N LYS A 43 5.17 14.67 12.66
CA LYS A 43 6.51 14.67 13.28
C LYS A 43 7.43 15.77 12.75
N GLY A 44 7.00 16.56 11.76
CA GLY A 44 7.81 17.61 11.12
C GLY A 44 8.99 17.06 10.32
N LEU A 45 8.89 15.82 9.81
CA LEU A 45 9.98 15.16 9.06
C LEU A 45 9.93 15.44 7.56
N VAL A 46 8.74 15.69 7.03
CA VAL A 46 8.49 15.96 5.61
C VAL A 46 7.35 16.96 5.45
N GLU A 47 7.34 17.69 4.34
CA GLU A 47 6.21 18.55 3.94
C GLU A 47 5.29 17.86 2.93
N ASN A 48 5.81 16.89 2.19
CA ASN A 48 5.08 16.18 1.15
C ASN A 48 5.47 14.69 1.07
N ARG A 49 4.64 13.92 0.35
CA ARG A 49 4.79 12.46 0.20
C ARG A 49 6.08 12.03 -0.49
N ASP A 50 6.63 12.83 -1.41
CA ASP A 50 7.81 12.46 -2.18
C ASP A 50 9.09 12.51 -1.33
N GLU A 51 9.12 13.36 -0.32
CA GLU A 51 10.21 13.45 0.65
C GLU A 51 10.29 12.24 1.57
N LEU A 52 9.16 11.56 1.81
CA LEU A 52 9.09 10.36 2.66
C LEU A 52 10.07 9.27 2.21
N ARG A 53 10.26 9.10 0.89
CA ARG A 53 11.16 8.11 0.31
C ARG A 53 12.65 8.46 0.49
N LYS A 54 12.95 9.73 0.77
CA LYS A 54 14.32 10.24 0.94
C LYS A 54 14.80 10.18 2.39
N LEU A 55 13.90 9.89 3.33
CA LEU A 55 14.25 9.77 4.74
C LEU A 55 15.22 8.60 4.99
N PRO A 56 16.04 8.66 6.04
CA PRO A 56 16.86 7.53 6.46
C PRO A 56 16.03 6.25 6.68
N ALA A 57 16.61 5.10 6.40
CA ALA A 57 15.91 3.81 6.49
C ALA A 57 15.34 3.53 7.88
N ASP A 58 16.07 3.89 8.95
CA ASP A 58 15.60 3.73 10.33
C ASP A 58 14.38 4.63 10.62
N THR A 59 14.39 5.87 10.13
CA THR A 59 13.24 6.78 10.25
C THR A 59 12.03 6.27 9.48
N GLN A 60 12.22 5.77 8.25
CA GLN A 60 11.13 5.16 7.49
C GLN A 60 10.55 3.94 8.22
N LYS A 61 11.41 3.11 8.83
CA LYS A 61 10.98 1.94 9.62
C LYS A 61 10.16 2.32 10.84
N GLU A 62 10.53 3.39 11.55
CA GLU A 62 9.74 3.90 12.69
C GLU A 62 8.36 4.39 12.24
N ILE A 63 8.29 5.17 11.16
CA ILE A 63 7.03 5.65 10.58
C ILE A 63 6.14 4.48 10.15
N GLN A 64 6.72 3.48 9.47
CA GLN A 64 6.01 2.26 9.07
C GLN A 64 5.44 1.51 10.28
N LYS A 65 6.24 1.33 11.33
CA LYS A 65 5.79 0.64 12.54
C LYS A 65 4.63 1.38 13.21
N GLU A 66 4.72 2.70 13.30
CA GLU A 66 3.65 3.53 13.85
C GLU A 66 2.39 3.50 12.98
N ALA A 67 2.52 3.52 11.65
CA ALA A 67 1.39 3.40 10.73
C ALA A 67 0.64 2.07 10.95
N GLY A 68 1.35 0.96 11.08
CA GLY A 68 0.75 -0.34 11.41
C GLY A 68 -0.06 -0.32 12.71
N LEU A 69 0.47 0.31 13.76
CA LEU A 69 -0.21 0.43 15.06
C LEU A 69 -1.46 1.32 14.98
N ARG A 70 -1.38 2.50 14.35
CA ARG A 70 -2.54 3.40 14.20
C ARG A 70 -3.69 2.74 13.43
N ILE A 71 -3.35 1.98 12.39
CA ILE A 71 -4.36 1.22 11.63
C ILE A 71 -4.98 0.13 12.50
N LYS A 72 -4.17 -0.56 13.32
CA LYS A 72 -4.68 -1.59 14.23
C LYS A 72 -5.66 -0.99 15.25
N GLU A 73 -5.32 0.15 15.84
CA GLU A 73 -6.20 0.87 16.77
C GLU A 73 -7.55 1.23 16.12
N ARG A 74 -7.55 1.73 14.87
CA ARG A 74 -8.79 1.97 14.10
C ARG A 74 -9.64 0.70 13.98
N SER A 75 -8.99 -0.44 13.70
CA SER A 75 -9.66 -1.74 13.54
C SER A 75 -10.27 -2.33 14.82
N GLU A 76 -10.02 -1.74 15.98
CA GLU A 76 -10.69 -2.12 17.21
C GLU A 76 -12.16 -1.70 17.20
N SER A 77 -12.47 -0.57 16.54
CA SER A 77 -13.81 0.03 16.48
C SER A 77 -14.50 -0.08 15.12
N GLU A 78 -13.76 -0.23 14.02
CA GLU A 78 -14.30 -0.26 12.65
C GLU A 78 -13.75 -1.43 11.83
N ASN A 79 -14.49 -1.92 10.85
CA ASN A 79 -13.96 -2.88 9.88
C ASN A 79 -13.06 -2.10 8.92
N VAL A 80 -11.81 -2.53 8.74
CA VAL A 80 -10.80 -1.77 8.00
C VAL A 80 -10.30 -2.56 6.80
N ILE A 81 -10.26 -1.93 5.62
CA ILE A 81 -9.47 -2.39 4.48
C ILE A 81 -8.28 -1.45 4.31
N VAL A 82 -7.08 -2.02 4.33
CA VAL A 82 -5.83 -1.33 4.09
C VAL A 82 -5.39 -1.55 2.65
N ASP A 83 -5.35 -0.49 1.86
CA ASP A 83 -4.78 -0.49 0.50
C ASP A 83 -3.26 -0.23 0.58
N THR A 84 -2.47 -1.19 0.11
CA THR A 84 -1.02 -1.09 0.07
C THR A 84 -0.39 -1.98 -1.00
N HIS A 85 0.89 -1.75 -1.29
CA HIS A 85 1.67 -2.59 -2.19
C HIS A 85 2.37 -3.72 -1.43
N CYS A 86 2.35 -4.93 -1.97
CA CYS A 86 3.01 -6.10 -1.37
C CYS A 86 4.54 -5.98 -1.50
N THR A 87 4.98 -5.53 -2.67
CA THR A 87 6.39 -5.26 -2.98
C THR A 87 6.50 -3.99 -3.79
N ILE A 88 7.57 -3.24 -3.55
CA ILE A 88 7.96 -2.07 -4.32
C ILE A 88 9.18 -2.47 -5.13
N SER A 89 9.06 -2.38 -6.47
CA SER A 89 10.18 -2.57 -7.38
C SER A 89 11.16 -1.42 -7.21
N THR A 90 12.42 -1.73 -6.90
CA THR A 90 13.50 -0.76 -6.76
C THR A 90 14.71 -1.22 -7.58
N PRO A 91 15.65 -0.32 -7.94
CA PRO A 91 16.88 -0.72 -8.63
C PRO A 91 17.73 -1.77 -7.88
N ALA A 92 17.54 -1.90 -6.56
CA ALA A 92 18.24 -2.87 -5.71
C ALA A 92 17.47 -4.21 -5.55
N GLY A 93 16.30 -4.35 -6.19
CA GLY A 93 15.41 -5.50 -6.07
C GLY A 93 14.04 -5.15 -5.46
N PHE A 94 13.29 -6.17 -5.05
CA PHE A 94 11.96 -6.00 -4.47
C PHE A 94 12.04 -5.68 -2.99
N LEU A 95 11.62 -4.47 -2.63
CA LEU A 95 11.45 -4.07 -1.24
C LEU A 95 10.07 -4.57 -0.75
N PRO A 96 9.99 -5.31 0.36
CA PRO A 96 8.70 -5.70 0.92
C PRO A 96 7.95 -4.47 1.43
N GLY A 97 6.70 -4.29 0.99
CA GLY A 97 5.85 -3.21 1.49
C GLY A 97 5.30 -3.47 2.90
N LEU A 98 5.27 -4.74 3.32
CA LEU A 98 4.82 -5.18 4.64
C LEU A 98 5.90 -6.04 5.32
N PRO A 99 7.01 -5.42 5.75
CA PRO A 99 8.05 -6.12 6.49
C PRO A 99 7.55 -6.56 7.89
N LYS A 100 8.31 -7.45 8.55
CA LYS A 100 7.95 -8.04 9.84
C LYS A 100 7.45 -7.03 10.88
N TRP A 101 8.14 -5.90 11.05
CA TRP A 101 7.77 -4.88 12.03
C TRP A 101 6.44 -4.18 11.72
N VAL A 102 6.00 -4.15 10.46
CA VAL A 102 4.67 -3.67 10.08
C VAL A 102 3.64 -4.74 10.36
N LEU A 103 3.91 -5.99 9.98
CA LEU A 103 2.99 -7.11 10.20
C LEU A 103 2.70 -7.35 11.68
N GLU A 104 3.72 -7.23 12.54
CA GLU A 104 3.56 -7.36 14.00
C GLU A 104 2.66 -6.26 14.59
N GLY A 105 2.72 -5.03 14.07
CA GLY A 105 1.85 -3.94 14.51
C GLY A 105 0.45 -4.01 13.91
N LEU A 106 0.36 -4.33 12.62
CA LEU A 106 -0.88 -4.35 11.85
C LEU A 106 -1.76 -5.55 12.20
N ASN A 107 -1.16 -6.71 12.46
CA ASN A 107 -1.81 -7.98 12.80
C ASN A 107 -3.15 -8.23 12.05
N PRO A 108 -3.10 -8.36 10.71
CA PRO A 108 -4.28 -8.49 9.86
C PRO A 108 -4.96 -9.86 9.97
N ASP A 109 -6.28 -9.88 9.82
CA ASP A 109 -7.08 -11.12 9.79
C ASP A 109 -7.02 -11.81 8.43
N THR A 110 -6.91 -11.03 7.36
CA THR A 110 -6.96 -11.52 5.97
C THR A 110 -6.01 -10.74 5.07
N PHE A 111 -5.32 -11.47 4.19
CA PHE A 111 -4.60 -10.92 3.05
C PHE A 111 -5.34 -11.23 1.75
N ILE A 112 -5.56 -10.21 0.93
CA ILE A 112 -6.13 -10.33 -0.41
C ILE A 112 -5.09 -9.84 -1.40
N LEU A 113 -4.64 -10.73 -2.28
CA LEU A 113 -3.78 -10.41 -3.41
C LEU A 113 -4.61 -10.40 -4.69
N VAL A 114 -4.73 -9.23 -5.32
CA VAL A 114 -5.39 -9.05 -6.61
C VAL A 114 -4.37 -9.27 -7.72
N GLU A 115 -4.60 -10.30 -8.51
CA GLU A 115 -3.75 -10.70 -9.65
C GLU A 115 -4.51 -10.57 -10.97
N ALA A 116 -3.77 -10.38 -12.05
CA ALA A 116 -4.28 -10.40 -13.42
C ALA A 116 -3.18 -10.94 -14.34
N HIS A 117 -3.55 -11.37 -15.55
CA HIS A 117 -2.56 -11.84 -16.51
C HIS A 117 -1.55 -10.73 -16.87
N PRO A 118 -0.24 -11.04 -16.99
CA PRO A 118 0.78 -10.04 -17.29
C PRO A 118 0.49 -9.20 -18.54
N ASP A 119 -0.08 -9.82 -19.59
CA ASP A 119 -0.47 -9.14 -20.82
C ASP A 119 -1.57 -8.09 -20.57
N GLU A 120 -2.56 -8.40 -19.74
CA GLU A 120 -3.61 -7.44 -19.35
C GLU A 120 -3.03 -6.29 -18.54
N ILE A 121 -2.11 -6.58 -17.63
CA ILE A 121 -1.44 -5.57 -16.80
C ILE A 121 -0.61 -4.65 -17.69
N MET A 122 0.10 -5.18 -18.68
CA MET A 122 0.88 -4.40 -19.64
C MET A 122 -0.01 -3.47 -20.46
N VAL A 123 -1.12 -3.99 -21.01
CA VAL A 123 -2.10 -3.17 -21.76
C VAL A 123 -2.65 -2.06 -20.87
N ARG A 124 -3.08 -2.36 -19.65
CA ARG A 124 -3.58 -1.35 -18.70
C ARG A 124 -2.53 -0.30 -18.35
N ARG A 125 -1.27 -0.69 -18.19
CA ARG A 125 -0.15 0.23 -17.92
C ARG A 125 0.13 1.16 -19.11
N MET A 126 0.10 0.64 -20.33
CA MET A 126 0.31 1.45 -21.54
C MET A 126 -0.84 2.44 -21.81
N SER A 127 -2.07 2.08 -21.44
CA SER A 127 -3.26 2.93 -21.62
C SER A 127 -3.46 3.96 -20.50
N ASP A 128 -2.74 3.88 -19.39
CA ASP A 128 -2.88 4.79 -18.25
C ASP A 128 -1.98 6.02 -18.40
N GLU A 129 -2.50 7.08 -19.01
CA GLU A 129 -1.78 8.35 -19.23
C GLU A 129 -1.56 9.15 -17.93
N THR A 130 -2.20 8.78 -16.81
CA THR A 130 -2.16 9.57 -15.57
C THR A 130 -0.89 9.34 -14.73
N ARG A 131 -0.05 8.35 -15.10
CA ARG A 131 1.14 7.98 -14.33
C ARG A 131 2.35 7.76 -15.24
N GLN A 132 3.43 8.48 -14.99
CA GLN A 132 4.75 8.09 -15.50
C GLN A 132 5.27 6.91 -14.66
N ARG A 133 5.47 5.76 -15.30
CA ARG A 133 6.04 4.56 -14.67
C ARG A 133 7.30 4.17 -15.42
N ASP A 134 8.31 3.70 -14.70
CA ASP A 134 9.49 3.11 -15.33
C ASP A 134 9.07 1.89 -16.16
N ALA A 135 9.67 1.73 -17.35
CA ALA A 135 9.33 0.66 -18.28
C ALA A 135 9.83 -0.70 -17.75
N GLU A 136 8.98 -1.42 -17.02
CA GLU A 136 9.20 -2.83 -16.66
C GLU A 136 8.82 -3.73 -17.85
N LYS A 137 9.62 -4.77 -18.13
CA LYS A 137 9.29 -5.73 -19.19
C LYS A 137 8.21 -6.68 -18.67
N ALA A 138 7.41 -7.28 -19.57
CA ALA A 138 6.37 -8.24 -19.19
C ALA A 138 6.89 -9.45 -18.40
N LYS A 139 8.17 -9.81 -18.56
CA LYS A 139 8.85 -10.86 -17.78
C LYS A 139 9.17 -10.48 -16.33
N ASP A 140 9.09 -9.19 -16.01
CA ASP A 140 9.37 -8.61 -14.70
C ASP A 140 8.04 -8.30 -13.96
N ILE A 141 6.90 -8.72 -14.54
CA ILE A 141 5.51 -8.64 -14.05
C ILE A 141 5.01 -10.07 -13.79
#